data_AF-A0A8X7R158-F1
#
_entry.id   AF-A0A8X7R158-F1
#
_cell.length_a   1.000
_cell.length_b   1.000
_cell.length_c   1.000
_cell.angle_alpha   90.00
_cell.angle_beta   90.00
_cell.angle_gamma   90.00
#
_symmetry.space_group_name_H-M   'P 1'
#
loop_
_entity.id
_entity.type
_entity.pdbx_description
1 polymer ?
#
loop_
_entity_poly.entity_id
_entity_poly.type
_entity_poly.pdbx_seq_one_letter_code
_entity_poly.pdbx_strand_id
1 'polypeptide(L)'
;MVENLVREMQEQKVGLDGATWNNVLRVYADPSKIKEMETFKTLFDEQGINRERSTIVAMARAYNRSGLVQKAIEMLGDVPRTQREVYALWNEYKKEAKDDGYRTMINSLLKLNNVERAEKVYEEWNPEGPKLDMSIPCLLISRYYAEGMAWKVDEMLKSIKKKRYGMHMRKLKYHTKRMFSNFTYPKITWPYRTNLPDLTVLKESLKVVLAIILGVAVLVAVAVGYVLDMVWYDWLLEQHPPTSYHQV
;
A
#
# COMPACT_ATOMS: atom_id res chain seq x y z
N MET A 1 2.05 31.52 24.94
CA MET A 1 1.36 32.83 24.72
C MET A 1 -0.01 32.63 24.09
N VAL A 2 -0.14 31.95 22.93
CA VAL A 2 -1.45 31.69 22.31
C VAL A 2 -2.26 30.60 23.05
N GLU A 3 -1.61 29.58 23.65
CA GLU A 3 -2.31 28.60 24.53
C GLU A 3 -2.98 29.24 25.73
N ASN A 4 -2.31 30.18 26.40
CA ASN A 4 -2.90 30.95 27.49
C ASN A 4 -4.06 31.82 26.98
N LEU A 5 -3.94 32.39 25.77
CA LEU A 5 -4.99 33.18 25.15
C LEU A 5 -6.23 32.32 24.82
N VAL A 6 -6.05 31.13 24.23
CA VAL A 6 -7.16 30.22 23.92
C VAL A 6 -7.82 29.72 25.20
N ARG A 7 -7.04 29.42 26.24
CA ARG A 7 -7.58 29.04 27.56
C ARG A 7 -8.37 30.18 28.19
N GLU A 8 -7.84 31.41 28.22
CA GLU A 8 -8.57 32.58 28.72
C GLU A 8 -9.85 32.85 27.91
N MET A 9 -9.83 32.66 26.60
CA MET A 9 -10.99 32.85 25.73
C MET A 9 -12.07 31.77 25.94
N GLN A 10 -11.67 30.51 26.18
CA GLN A 10 -12.58 29.43 26.58
C GLN A 10 -13.18 29.66 27.97
N GLU A 11 -12.37 30.12 28.93
CA GLU A 11 -12.80 30.47 30.29
C GLU A 11 -13.79 31.65 30.28
N GLN A 12 -13.62 32.61 29.37
CA GLN A 12 -14.51 33.76 29.22
C GLN A 12 -15.81 33.47 28.45
N LYS A 13 -16.04 32.22 28.00
CA LYS A 13 -17.21 31.81 27.18
C LYS A 13 -17.44 32.68 25.94
N VAL A 14 -16.38 33.29 25.40
CA VAL A 14 -16.46 34.02 24.14
C VAL A 14 -16.36 32.97 23.03
N GLY A 15 -17.49 32.72 22.35
CA GLY A 15 -17.52 31.82 21.20
C GLY A 15 -16.53 32.32 20.15
N LEU A 16 -15.43 31.59 19.96
CA LEU A 16 -14.44 31.90 18.94
C LEU A 16 -15.11 31.82 17.57
N ASP A 17 -15.09 32.92 16.83
CA ASP A 17 -15.56 32.91 15.45
C ASP A 17 -14.63 32.09 14.56
N GLY A 18 -15.12 31.66 13.39
CA GLY A 18 -14.33 30.85 12.46
C GLY A 18 -13.02 31.54 12.03
N ALA A 19 -13.00 32.87 11.99
CA ALA A 19 -11.82 33.65 11.63
C ALA A 19 -10.69 33.52 12.67
N THR A 20 -11.03 33.57 13.96
CA THR A 20 -10.05 33.45 15.05
C THR A 20 -9.41 32.07 15.07
N TRP A 21 -10.22 31.02 14.89
CA TRP A 21 -9.68 29.66 14.77
C TRP A 21 -8.76 29.47 13.58
N ASN A 22 -9.13 29.99 12.40
CA ASN A 22 -8.28 29.93 11.21
C ASN A 22 -6.97 30.70 11.42
N ASN A 23 -7.00 31.85 12.12
CA ASN A 23 -5.79 32.57 12.52
C ASN A 23 -4.87 31.74 13.41
N VAL A 24 -5.42 31.13 14.47
CA VAL A 24 -4.66 30.29 15.40
C VAL A 24 -4.00 29.13 14.67
N LEU A 25 -4.76 28.37 13.88
CA LEU A 25 -4.22 27.24 13.11
C LEU A 25 -3.11 27.66 12.13
N ARG A 26 -3.21 28.83 11.50
CA ARG A 26 -2.14 29.36 10.63
C ARG A 26 -0.88 29.71 11.41
N VAL A 27 -0.99 30.25 12.63
CA VAL A 27 0.17 30.54 13.49
C VAL A 27 0.87 29.26 13.93
N TYR A 28 0.09 28.21 14.21
CA TYR A 28 0.62 26.90 14.59
C TYR A 28 1.04 26.03 13.39
N ALA A 29 0.76 26.44 12.15
CA ALA A 29 1.19 25.75 10.93
C ALA A 29 2.70 25.90 10.66
N ASP A 30 3.49 25.44 11.62
CA ASP A 30 4.94 25.45 11.64
C ASP A 30 5.47 24.02 11.88
N PRO A 31 6.54 23.59 11.19
CA PRO A 31 7.09 22.24 11.35
C PRO A 31 7.54 21.90 12.78
N SER A 32 7.88 22.91 13.59
CA SER A 32 8.29 22.75 14.99
C SER A 32 7.10 22.61 15.96
N LYS A 33 5.88 22.93 15.53
CA LYS A 33 4.68 22.99 16.38
C LYS A 33 3.56 22.06 15.90
N ILE A 34 3.92 20.94 15.26
CA ILE A 34 2.94 20.00 14.71
C ILE A 34 2.03 19.41 15.79
N LYS A 35 2.55 19.15 16.99
CA LYS A 35 1.75 18.57 18.08
C LYS A 35 0.66 19.53 18.52
N GLU A 36 1.02 20.79 18.71
CA GLU A 36 0.13 21.88 19.07
C GLU A 36 -0.86 22.14 17.93
N MET A 37 -0.40 22.14 16.68
CA MET A 37 -1.28 22.25 15.52
C MET A 37 -2.33 21.12 15.50
N GLU A 38 -1.96 19.89 15.83
CA GLU A 38 -2.88 18.75 15.88
C GLU A 38 -3.90 18.87 17.02
N THR A 39 -3.50 19.32 18.21
CA THR A 39 -4.44 19.55 19.32
C THR A 39 -5.41 20.69 19.00
N PHE A 40 -4.95 21.77 18.39
CA PHE A 40 -5.86 22.83 17.93
C PHE A 40 -6.77 22.37 16.78
N LYS A 41 -6.26 21.52 15.89
CA LYS A 41 -7.05 20.94 14.81
C LYS A 41 -8.22 20.12 15.35
N THR A 42 -7.99 19.27 16.35
CA THR A 42 -9.05 18.46 16.97
C THR A 42 -10.10 19.32 17.67
N LEU A 43 -9.66 20.33 18.44
CA LEU A 43 -10.58 21.28 19.09
C LEU A 43 -11.41 22.06 18.10
N PHE A 44 -10.84 22.42 16.95
CA PHE A 44 -11.56 23.10 15.88
C PHE A 44 -12.58 22.19 15.19
N ASP A 45 -12.21 20.95 14.91
CA ASP A 45 -13.09 19.95 14.28
C ASP A 45 -14.36 19.70 15.14
N GLU A 46 -14.25 19.76 16.47
CA GLU A 46 -15.38 19.64 17.42
C GLU A 46 -16.40 20.80 17.31
N GLN A 47 -15.98 21.98 16.85
CA GLN A 47 -16.88 23.13 16.70
C GLN A 47 -17.80 23.00 15.48
N GLY A 48 -17.55 22.05 14.57
CA GLY A 48 -18.32 21.88 13.34
C GLY A 48 -18.18 23.04 12.35
N ILE A 49 -17.22 23.94 12.56
CA ILE A 49 -16.94 25.08 11.68
C ILE A 49 -16.02 24.60 10.53
N ASN A 50 -16.30 25.04 9.30
CA ASN A 50 -15.47 24.66 8.16
C ASN A 50 -14.14 25.44 8.14
N ARG A 51 -13.02 24.75 7.89
CA ARG A 51 -11.69 25.37 7.77
C ARG A 51 -11.59 26.17 6.46
N GLU A 52 -10.96 27.33 6.53
CA GLU A 52 -10.60 28.06 5.32
C GLU A 52 -9.56 27.29 4.50
N ARG A 53 -9.67 27.38 3.17
CA ARG A 53 -8.68 26.82 2.23
C ARG A 53 -7.25 27.27 2.56
N SER A 54 -7.09 28.55 2.93
CA SER A 54 -5.78 29.12 3.27
C SER A 54 -5.13 28.41 4.46
N THR A 55 -5.93 28.13 5.49
CA THR A 55 -5.53 27.39 6.70
C THR A 55 -5.14 25.95 6.37
N ILE A 56 -5.95 25.26 5.56
CA ILE A 56 -5.68 23.87 5.17
C ILE A 56 -4.35 23.75 4.41
N VAL A 57 -4.10 24.65 3.45
CA VAL A 57 -2.84 24.66 2.70
C VAL A 57 -1.64 24.98 3.60
N ALA A 58 -1.78 25.88 4.57
CA ALA A 58 -0.72 26.20 5.52
C ALA A 58 -0.36 24.97 6.37
N MET A 59 -1.36 24.28 6.93
CA MET A 59 -1.16 23.06 7.70
C MET A 59 -0.54 21.94 6.86
N ALA A 60 -1.01 21.73 5.63
CA ALA A 60 -0.44 20.72 4.72
C ALA A 60 1.05 20.99 4.42
N ARG A 61 1.45 22.26 4.26
CA ARG A 61 2.87 22.64 4.11
C ARG A 61 3.68 22.36 5.37
N ALA A 62 3.10 22.60 6.56
CA ALA A 62 3.74 22.26 7.82
C ALA A 62 3.97 20.75 7.93
N TYR A 63 2.93 19.94 7.68
CA TYR A 63 3.04 18.48 7.65
C TYR A 63 4.11 17.97 6.69
N ASN A 64 4.14 18.48 5.46
CA ASN A 64 5.14 18.08 4.47
C ASN A 64 6.56 18.35 4.96
N ARG A 65 6.82 19.55 5.50
CA ARG A 65 8.14 19.94 6.03
C ARG A 65 8.57 19.15 7.27
N SER A 66 7.62 18.55 7.99
CA SER A 66 7.89 17.64 9.11
C SER A 66 7.99 16.16 8.70
N GLY A 67 7.98 15.85 7.40
CA GLY A 67 8.04 14.48 6.88
C GLY A 67 6.72 13.71 6.94
N LEU A 68 5.62 14.35 7.37
CA LEU A 68 4.29 13.75 7.47
C LEU A 68 3.52 13.89 6.14
N VAL A 69 4.13 13.42 5.05
CA VAL A 69 3.63 13.70 3.68
C VAL A 69 2.25 13.10 3.42
N GLN A 70 1.96 11.90 3.94
CA GLN A 70 0.63 11.29 3.81
C GLN A 70 -0.46 12.20 4.40
N LYS A 71 -0.26 12.75 5.61
CA LYS A 71 -1.21 13.69 6.24
C LYS A 71 -1.41 14.94 5.39
N ALA A 72 -0.34 15.46 4.78
CA ALA A 72 -0.42 16.60 3.87
C ALA A 72 -1.27 16.29 2.62
N ILE A 73 -1.09 15.11 2.03
CA ILE A 73 -1.86 14.64 0.86
C ILE A 73 -3.35 14.48 1.22
N GLU A 74 -3.66 13.82 2.34
CA GLU A 74 -5.05 13.62 2.80
C GLU A 74 -5.77 14.94 3.01
N MET A 75 -5.10 15.85 3.71
CA MET A 75 -5.62 17.16 4.04
C MET A 75 -5.93 18.01 2.81
N LEU A 76 -5.07 17.93 1.78
CA LEU A 76 -5.33 18.61 0.51
C LEU A 76 -6.40 17.91 -0.32
N GLY A 77 -6.54 16.58 -0.21
CA GLY A 77 -7.56 15.79 -0.88
C GLY A 77 -9.00 16.18 -0.53
N ASP A 78 -9.21 16.73 0.67
CA ASP A 78 -10.53 17.22 1.11
C ASP A 78 -10.86 18.62 0.58
N VAL A 79 -9.93 19.29 -0.11
CA VAL A 79 -10.09 20.66 -0.59
C VAL A 79 -10.17 20.70 -2.12
N PRO A 80 -11.26 21.17 -2.72
CA PRO A 80 -11.33 21.32 -4.17
C PRO A 80 -10.19 22.18 -4.74
N ARG A 81 -9.77 21.88 -5.97
CA ARG A 81 -8.76 22.65 -6.72
C ARG A 81 -7.34 22.60 -6.13
N THR A 82 -6.99 21.53 -5.42
CA THR A 82 -5.63 21.26 -4.90
C THR A 82 -4.94 20.09 -5.61
N GLN A 83 -5.47 19.65 -6.77
CA GLN A 83 -4.95 18.47 -7.49
C GLN A 83 -3.48 18.63 -7.87
N ARG A 84 -3.02 19.86 -8.12
CA ARG A 84 -1.63 20.15 -8.49
C ARG A 84 -0.70 19.97 -7.29
N GLU A 85 -1.10 20.50 -6.13
CA GLU A 85 -0.36 20.41 -4.88
C GLU A 85 -0.27 18.95 -4.40
N VAL A 86 -1.38 18.20 -4.42
CA VAL A 86 -1.40 16.76 -4.09
C VAL A 86 -0.44 15.98 -4.98
N TYR A 87 -0.47 16.23 -6.29
CA TYR A 87 0.40 15.53 -7.23
C TYR A 87 1.88 15.92 -7.11
N ALA A 88 2.18 17.18 -6.75
CA ALA A 88 3.54 17.61 -6.48
C ALA A 88 4.12 16.84 -5.28
N LEU A 89 3.38 16.79 -4.16
CA LEU A 89 3.76 16.01 -2.98
C LEU A 89 3.97 14.53 -3.31
N TRP A 90 3.08 13.94 -4.11
CA TRP A 90 3.22 12.55 -4.53
C TRP A 90 4.50 12.30 -5.33
N ASN A 91 4.88 13.16 -6.26
CA ASN A 91 6.08 12.94 -7.06
C ASN A 91 7.37 12.95 -6.24
N GLU A 92 7.40 13.71 -5.15
CA GLU A 92 8.50 13.71 -4.18
C GLU A 92 8.47 12.44 -3.32
N TYR A 93 7.29 12.06 -2.84
CA TYR A 93 7.10 10.97 -1.87
C TYR A 93 7.10 9.55 -2.47
N LYS A 94 6.66 9.38 -3.73
CA LYS A 94 6.30 8.06 -4.30
C LYS A 94 7.41 7.01 -4.29
N LYS A 95 8.68 7.43 -4.25
CA LYS A 95 9.83 6.51 -4.20
C LYS A 95 9.91 5.73 -2.88
N GLU A 96 9.39 6.30 -1.81
CA GLU A 96 9.42 5.75 -0.46
C GLU A 96 8.03 5.23 -0.03
N ALA A 97 7.03 5.41 -0.89
CA ALA A 97 5.65 5.06 -0.61
C ALA A 97 5.46 3.54 -0.53
N LYS A 98 4.87 3.09 0.58
CA LYS A 98 4.34 1.74 0.74
C LYS A 98 2.84 1.73 0.41
N ASP A 99 2.20 0.58 0.60
CA ASP A 99 0.78 0.38 0.30
C ASP A 99 -0.13 1.47 0.93
N ASP A 100 0.14 1.88 2.16
CA ASP A 100 -0.56 2.98 2.84
C ASP A 100 -0.46 4.31 2.09
N GLY A 101 0.74 4.66 1.60
CA GLY A 101 0.98 5.86 0.80
C GLY A 101 0.20 5.84 -0.52
N TYR A 102 0.18 4.71 -1.23
CA TYR A 102 -0.63 4.54 -2.45
C TYR A 102 -2.12 4.66 -2.16
N ARG A 103 -2.60 4.03 -1.07
CA ARG A 103 -4.00 4.12 -0.62
C ARG A 103 -4.41 5.56 -0.37
N THR A 104 -3.60 6.30 0.39
CA THR A 104 -3.82 7.72 0.70
C THR A 104 -3.84 8.59 -0.55
N MET A 105 -2.89 8.38 -1.47
CA MET A 105 -2.83 9.13 -2.72
C MET A 105 -4.05 8.88 -3.62
N ILE A 106 -4.40 7.61 -3.85
CA ILE A 106 -5.56 7.22 -4.67
C ILE A 106 -6.83 7.79 -4.08
N ASN A 107 -7.06 7.63 -2.77
CA ASN A 107 -8.23 8.16 -2.09
C ASN A 107 -8.34 9.69 -2.25
N SER A 108 -7.23 10.40 -2.09
CA SER A 108 -7.19 11.86 -2.23
C SER A 108 -7.51 12.31 -3.66
N LEU A 109 -7.00 11.62 -4.68
CA LEU A 109 -7.33 11.93 -6.08
C LEU A 109 -8.81 11.65 -6.41
N LEU A 110 -9.39 10.58 -5.86
CA LEU A 110 -10.79 10.24 -6.02
C LEU A 110 -11.72 11.27 -5.38
N LYS A 111 -11.40 11.75 -4.17
CA LYS A 111 -12.10 12.87 -3.52
C LYS A 111 -12.06 14.14 -4.37
N LEU A 112 -10.96 14.36 -5.09
CA LEU A 112 -10.79 15.49 -6.02
C LEU A 112 -11.37 15.25 -7.42
N ASN A 113 -12.19 14.20 -7.61
CA ASN A 113 -12.78 13.77 -8.88
C ASN A 113 -11.76 13.54 -10.01
N ASN A 114 -10.51 13.19 -9.68
CA ASN A 114 -9.47 12.92 -10.66
C ASN A 114 -9.24 11.41 -10.81
N VAL A 115 -10.24 10.73 -11.37
CA VAL A 115 -10.27 9.27 -11.55
C VAL A 115 -9.11 8.80 -12.45
N GLU A 116 -8.85 9.50 -13.55
CA GLU A 116 -7.78 9.14 -14.51
C GLU A 116 -6.39 9.12 -13.85
N ARG A 117 -6.08 10.10 -12.98
CA ARG A 117 -4.80 10.06 -12.25
C ARG A 117 -4.79 9.00 -11.17
N ALA A 118 -5.93 8.72 -10.54
CA ALA A 118 -6.01 7.67 -9.53
C ALA A 118 -5.72 6.29 -10.15
N GLU A 119 -6.22 6.05 -11.36
CA GLU A 119 -5.90 4.88 -12.19
C GLU A 119 -4.39 4.77 -12.46
N LYS A 120 -3.76 5.86 -12.92
CA LYS A 120 -2.31 5.89 -13.17
C LYS A 120 -1.48 5.55 -11.92
N VAL A 121 -1.85 6.10 -10.76
CA VAL A 121 -1.18 5.77 -9.49
C VAL A 121 -1.37 4.30 -9.11
N TYR A 122 -2.54 3.71 -9.37
CA TYR A 122 -2.79 2.28 -9.14
C TYR A 122 -2.00 1.37 -10.12
N GLU A 123 -1.83 1.78 -11.35
CA GLU A 123 -1.00 1.07 -12.32
C GLU A 123 0.46 0.99 -11.85
N GLU A 124 1.01 2.12 -11.38
CA GLU A 124 2.36 2.24 -10.80
C GLU A 124 2.53 1.38 -9.52
N TRP A 125 1.47 1.19 -8.73
CA TRP A 125 1.52 0.42 -7.50
C TRP A 125 1.92 -1.04 -7.73
N ASN A 126 3.07 -1.44 -7.22
CA ASN A 126 3.52 -2.83 -7.24
C ASN A 126 3.44 -3.42 -5.83
N PRO A 127 2.48 -4.31 -5.54
CA PRO A 127 2.27 -4.78 -4.18
C PRO A 127 3.41 -5.71 -3.73
N GLU A 128 3.81 -5.53 -2.48
CA GLU A 128 4.87 -6.28 -1.82
C GLU A 128 4.33 -7.04 -0.60
N GLY A 129 5.11 -7.98 -0.09
CA GLY A 129 4.74 -8.75 1.10
C GLY A 129 3.93 -10.04 0.83
N PRO A 130 3.40 -10.67 1.88
CA PRO A 130 2.77 -11.99 1.80
C PRO A 130 1.30 -11.95 1.38
N LYS A 131 0.63 -10.80 1.52
CA LYS A 131 -0.80 -10.63 1.26
C LYS A 131 -1.02 -9.32 0.53
N LEU A 132 -1.84 -9.36 -0.52
CA LEU A 132 -2.27 -8.19 -1.25
C LEU A 132 -3.20 -7.32 -0.39
N ASP A 133 -2.86 -6.05 -0.22
CA ASP A 133 -3.78 -5.08 0.39
C ASP A 133 -4.94 -4.79 -0.57
N MET A 134 -6.09 -5.40 -0.27
CA MET A 134 -7.31 -5.24 -1.06
C MET A 134 -7.97 -3.87 -0.88
N SER A 135 -7.62 -3.11 0.16
CA SER A 135 -8.23 -1.80 0.39
C SER A 135 -7.91 -0.79 -0.73
N ILE A 136 -6.74 -0.90 -1.35
CA ILE A 136 -6.30 -0.06 -2.46
C ILE A 136 -7.18 -0.24 -3.71
N PRO A 137 -7.29 -1.44 -4.32
CA PRO A 137 -8.14 -1.62 -5.49
C PRO A 137 -9.63 -1.40 -5.17
N CYS A 138 -10.08 -1.68 -3.95
CA CYS A 138 -11.47 -1.44 -3.55
C CYS A 138 -11.87 0.05 -3.64
N LEU A 139 -10.95 1.00 -3.47
CA LEU A 139 -11.23 2.44 -3.67
C LEU A 139 -11.72 2.72 -5.10
N LEU A 140 -11.03 2.18 -6.11
CA LEU A 140 -11.38 2.35 -7.51
C LEU A 140 -12.63 1.56 -7.88
N ILE A 141 -12.77 0.33 -7.40
CA ILE A 141 -13.96 -0.50 -7.64
C ILE A 141 -15.22 0.19 -7.11
N SER A 142 -15.19 0.71 -5.87
CA SER A 142 -16.32 1.45 -5.30
C SER A 142 -16.67 2.68 -6.12
N ARG A 143 -15.67 3.40 -6.64
CA ARG A 143 -15.89 4.55 -7.53
C ARG A 143 -16.56 4.13 -8.84
N TYR A 144 -16.06 3.10 -9.52
CA TYR A 144 -16.62 2.63 -10.78
C TYR A 144 -18.03 2.09 -10.62
N TYR A 145 -18.31 1.41 -9.51
CA TYR A 145 -19.65 0.92 -9.22
C TYR A 145 -20.63 2.08 -9.04
N ALA A 146 -20.24 3.12 -8.29
CA ALA A 146 -21.04 4.33 -8.12
C ALA A 146 -21.28 5.08 -9.44
N GLU A 147 -20.36 4.99 -10.41
CA GLU A 147 -20.48 5.59 -11.74
C GLU A 147 -21.09 4.65 -12.80
N GLY A 148 -21.49 3.43 -12.44
CA GLY A 148 -22.07 2.44 -13.37
C GLY A 148 -21.08 1.89 -14.42
N MET A 149 -19.77 1.99 -14.18
CA MET A 149 -18.71 1.55 -15.11
C MET A 149 -18.35 0.07 -14.93
N ALA A 150 -19.31 -0.83 -15.20
CA ALA A 150 -19.14 -2.28 -14.99
C ALA A 150 -17.90 -2.86 -15.68
N TRP A 151 -17.60 -2.44 -16.92
CA TRP A 151 -16.43 -2.93 -17.66
C TRP A 151 -15.10 -2.59 -16.97
N LYS A 152 -15.00 -1.44 -16.28
CA LYS A 152 -13.81 -1.07 -15.50
C LYS A 152 -13.67 -1.93 -14.24
N VAL A 153 -14.79 -2.34 -13.64
CA VAL A 153 -14.77 -3.29 -12.51
C VAL A 153 -14.16 -4.62 -12.96
N ASP A 154 -14.60 -5.16 -14.10
CA ASP A 154 -14.04 -6.40 -14.65
C ASP A 154 -12.54 -6.28 -15.00
N GLU A 155 -12.14 -5.14 -15.56
CA GLU A 155 -10.73 -4.84 -15.82
C GLU A 155 -9.90 -4.79 -14.53
N MET A 156 -10.42 -4.13 -13.49
CA MET A 156 -9.77 -4.10 -12.17
C MET A 156 -9.63 -5.49 -11.57
N LEU A 157 -10.66 -6.33 -11.65
CA LEU A 157 -10.60 -7.71 -11.16
C LEU A 157 -9.50 -8.52 -11.87
N LYS A 158 -9.37 -8.38 -13.20
CA LYS A 158 -8.27 -8.98 -13.97
C LYS A 158 -6.89 -8.46 -13.52
N SER A 159 -6.77 -7.15 -13.31
CA SER A 159 -5.54 -6.53 -12.79
C SER A 159 -5.15 -7.05 -11.40
N ILE A 160 -6.12 -7.15 -10.49
CA ILE A 160 -5.92 -7.71 -9.13
C ILE A 160 -5.35 -9.14 -9.23
N LYS A 161 -5.97 -10.00 -10.04
CA LYS A 161 -5.48 -11.38 -10.25
C LYS A 161 -4.03 -11.38 -10.75
N LYS A 162 -3.73 -10.57 -11.77
CA LYS A 162 -2.37 -10.44 -12.33
C LYS A 162 -1.35 -9.97 -11.29
N LYS A 163 -1.65 -8.94 -10.51
CA LYS A 163 -0.74 -8.41 -9.46
C LYS A 163 -0.53 -9.45 -8.36
N ARG A 164 -1.58 -10.18 -7.95
CA ARG A 164 -1.50 -11.29 -6.99
C ARG A 164 -0.58 -12.42 -7.50
N TYR A 165 -0.77 -12.88 -8.74
CA TYR A 165 0.13 -13.88 -9.35
C TYR A 165 1.57 -13.39 -9.42
N GLY A 166 1.79 -12.13 -9.80
CA GLY A 166 3.12 -11.52 -9.80
C GLY A 166 3.80 -11.60 -8.44
N MET A 167 3.07 -11.36 -7.35
CA MET A 167 3.56 -11.46 -5.98
C MET A 167 3.97 -12.89 -5.60
N HIS A 168 3.09 -13.88 -5.84
CA HIS A 168 3.41 -15.29 -5.56
C HIS A 168 4.62 -15.77 -6.37
N MET A 169 4.69 -15.41 -7.65
CA MET A 169 5.81 -15.78 -8.52
C MET A 169 7.14 -15.16 -8.07
N ARG A 170 7.14 -13.90 -7.61
CA ARG A 170 8.35 -13.27 -7.03
C ARG A 170 8.83 -14.02 -5.78
N LYS A 171 7.91 -14.41 -4.89
CA LYS A 171 8.23 -15.19 -3.70
C LYS A 171 8.80 -16.57 -4.04
N LEU A 172 8.19 -17.26 -5.01
CA LEU A 172 8.70 -18.53 -5.50
C LEU A 172 10.13 -18.37 -6.05
N LYS A 173 10.36 -17.37 -6.90
CA LYS A 173 11.70 -17.05 -7.44
C LYS A 173 12.73 -16.75 -6.34
N TYR A 174 12.32 -16.04 -5.28
CA TYR A 174 13.20 -15.78 -4.14
C TYR A 174 13.57 -17.07 -3.41
N HIS A 175 12.59 -17.92 -3.09
CA HIS A 175 12.84 -19.19 -2.41
C HIS A 175 13.66 -20.16 -3.25
N THR A 176 13.40 -20.27 -4.55
CA THR A 176 14.21 -21.11 -5.45
C THR A 176 15.64 -20.61 -5.52
N LYS A 177 15.86 -19.30 -5.76
CA LYS A 177 17.21 -18.70 -5.79
C LYS A 177 17.97 -19.00 -4.49
N ARG A 178 17.31 -18.86 -3.33
CA ARG A 178 17.90 -19.13 -2.01
C ARG A 178 18.20 -20.61 -1.78
N MET A 179 17.34 -21.51 -2.25
CA MET A 179 17.55 -22.96 -2.17
C MET A 179 18.77 -23.38 -3.00
N PHE A 180 18.88 -22.89 -4.23
CA PHE A 180 20.01 -23.21 -5.12
C PHE A 180 21.31 -22.49 -4.72
N SER A 181 21.27 -21.29 -4.12
CA SER A 181 22.48 -20.62 -3.61
C SER A 181 23.11 -21.36 -2.43
N ASN A 182 22.29 -22.05 -1.63
CA ASN A 182 22.75 -22.84 -0.48
C ASN A 182 23.09 -24.28 -0.86
N PHE A 183 22.86 -24.66 -2.12
CA PHE A 183 23.18 -25.99 -2.63
C PHE A 183 24.63 -25.99 -3.15
N THR A 184 25.57 -26.29 -2.27
CA THR A 184 26.97 -26.52 -2.67
C THR A 184 27.01 -27.81 -3.49
N TYR A 185 27.20 -27.70 -4.81
CA TYR A 185 27.44 -28.89 -5.63
C TYR A 185 28.71 -29.57 -5.11
N PRO A 186 28.68 -30.87 -4.76
CA PRO A 186 29.92 -31.60 -4.56
C PRO A 186 30.72 -31.47 -5.86
N LYS A 187 32.00 -31.09 -5.77
CA LYS A 187 32.91 -31.12 -6.91
C LYS A 187 33.07 -32.58 -7.34
N ILE A 188 32.23 -33.04 -8.25
CA ILE A 188 32.36 -34.36 -8.84
C ILE A 188 33.50 -34.29 -9.85
N THR A 189 34.68 -34.76 -9.45
CA THR A 189 35.73 -35.09 -10.40
C THR A 189 35.36 -36.44 -11.02
N TRP A 190 35.07 -36.44 -12.32
CA TRP A 190 34.81 -37.69 -13.05
C TRP A 190 36.15 -38.39 -13.32
N PRO A 191 36.44 -39.55 -12.71
CA PRO A 191 37.56 -40.36 -13.18
C PRO A 191 37.19 -40.87 -14.57
N TYR A 192 37.96 -40.47 -15.59
CA TYR A 192 37.89 -41.11 -16.91
C TYR A 192 38.14 -42.62 -16.70
N ARG A 193 37.15 -43.40 -17.11
CA ARG A 193 36.86 -44.77 -16.67
C ARG A 193 37.90 -45.77 -17.20
N THR A 194 38.39 -46.67 -16.33
CA THR A 194 38.86 -48.00 -16.75
C THR A 194 38.41 -49.17 -15.85
N ASN A 195 37.77 -48.97 -14.69
CA ASN A 195 37.23 -50.07 -13.84
C ASN A 195 35.84 -49.77 -13.24
N LEU A 196 35.09 -50.81 -12.82
CA LEU A 196 33.78 -50.68 -12.15
C LEU A 196 33.90 -49.75 -10.92
N PRO A 197 32.98 -48.78 -10.72
CA PRO A 197 33.08 -47.82 -9.63
C PRO A 197 32.91 -48.51 -8.25
N ASP A 198 33.77 -48.13 -7.30
CA ASP A 198 33.68 -48.58 -5.90
C ASP A 198 32.29 -48.25 -5.31
N LEU A 199 31.79 -49.13 -4.43
CA LEU A 199 30.47 -49.04 -3.81
C LEU A 199 30.27 -47.70 -3.07
N THR A 200 31.35 -47.12 -2.58
CA THR A 200 31.41 -45.82 -1.91
C THR A 200 31.04 -44.67 -2.86
N VAL A 201 31.56 -44.68 -4.08
CA VAL A 201 31.30 -43.67 -5.12
C VAL A 201 29.85 -43.74 -5.60
N LEU A 202 29.30 -44.96 -5.73
CA LEU A 202 27.89 -45.17 -6.07
C LEU A 202 26.95 -44.66 -4.97
N LYS A 203 27.29 -44.89 -3.69
CA LYS A 203 26.50 -44.38 -2.55
C LYS A 203 26.48 -42.85 -2.50
N GLU A 204 27.61 -42.19 -2.71
CA GLU A 204 27.66 -40.72 -2.73
C GLU A 204 26.91 -40.14 -3.95
N SER A 205 27.05 -40.77 -5.13
CA SER A 205 26.29 -40.38 -6.32
C SER A 205 24.78 -40.53 -6.13
N LEU A 206 24.34 -41.62 -5.47
CA LEU A 206 22.93 -41.87 -5.18
C LEU A 206 22.36 -40.83 -4.20
N LYS A 207 23.12 -40.41 -3.19
CA LYS A 207 22.72 -39.34 -2.26
C LYS A 207 22.46 -38.02 -3.00
N VAL A 208 23.32 -37.68 -3.96
CA VAL A 208 23.15 -36.47 -4.79
C VAL A 208 21.90 -36.55 -5.66
N VAL A 209 21.69 -37.69 -6.33
CA VAL A 209 20.49 -37.91 -7.17
C VAL A 209 19.21 -37.86 -6.34
N LEU A 210 19.20 -38.52 -5.18
CA LEU A 210 18.06 -38.47 -4.24
C LEU A 210 17.78 -37.05 -3.75
N ALA A 211 18.81 -36.27 -3.41
CA ALA A 211 18.65 -34.87 -2.98
C ALA A 211 18.06 -33.99 -4.09
N ILE A 212 18.47 -34.19 -5.35
CA ILE A 212 17.89 -33.49 -6.51
C ILE A 212 16.43 -33.87 -6.69
N ILE A 213 16.10 -35.16 -6.66
CA ILE A 213 14.72 -35.66 -6.81
C ILE A 213 13.83 -35.10 -5.69
N LEU A 214 14.31 -35.12 -4.43
CA LEU A 214 13.57 -34.57 -3.30
C LEU A 214 13.35 -33.06 -3.45
N GLY A 215 14.37 -32.32 -3.90
CA GLY A 215 14.27 -30.89 -4.17
C GLY A 215 13.25 -30.56 -5.26
N VAL A 216 13.25 -31.32 -6.36
CA VAL A 216 12.25 -31.20 -7.43
C VAL A 216 10.84 -31.54 -6.90
N ALA A 217 10.69 -32.61 -6.11
CA ALA A 217 9.41 -32.99 -5.52
C ALA A 217 8.85 -31.90 -4.59
N VAL A 218 9.68 -31.26 -3.77
CA VAL A 218 9.28 -30.13 -2.92
C VAL A 218 8.84 -28.92 -3.76
N LEU A 219 9.56 -28.60 -4.84
CA LEU A 219 9.17 -27.52 -5.75
C LEU A 219 7.82 -27.80 -6.44
N VAL A 220 7.60 -29.04 -6.89
CA VAL A 220 6.32 -29.47 -7.48
C VAL A 220 5.20 -29.37 -6.46
N ALA A 221 5.39 -29.86 -5.23
CA ALA A 221 4.38 -29.79 -4.18
C ALA A 221 4.00 -28.33 -3.83
N VAL A 222 4.98 -27.43 -3.75
CA VAL A 222 4.74 -25.99 -3.53
C VAL A 222 3.97 -25.38 -4.71
N ALA A 223 4.33 -25.72 -5.95
CA ALA A 223 3.62 -25.24 -7.13
C ALA A 223 2.17 -25.73 -7.17
N VAL A 224 1.92 -27.01 -6.87
CA VAL A 224 0.58 -27.61 -6.78
C VAL A 224 -0.24 -26.93 -5.67
N GLY A 225 0.34 -26.67 -4.51
CA GLY A 225 -0.33 -25.95 -3.42
C GLY A 225 -0.78 -24.54 -3.85
N TYR A 226 0.07 -23.81 -4.58
CA TYR A 226 -0.32 -22.50 -5.13
C TYR A 226 -1.43 -22.60 -6.17
N VAL A 227 -1.37 -23.57 -7.09
CA VAL A 227 -2.43 -23.78 -8.10
C VAL A 227 -3.75 -24.14 -7.43
N LEU A 228 -3.74 -24.99 -6.40
CA LEU A 228 -4.93 -25.33 -5.64
C LEU A 228 -5.51 -24.13 -4.88
N ASP A 229 -4.67 -23.29 -4.27
CA ASP A 229 -5.10 -22.03 -3.63
C ASP A 229 -5.74 -21.07 -4.64
N MET A 230 -5.19 -20.96 -5.86
CA MET A 230 -5.81 -20.17 -6.93
C MET A 230 -7.17 -20.72 -7.35
N VAL A 231 -7.23 -22.03 -7.66
CA VAL A 231 -8.43 -22.68 -8.19
C VAL A 231 -9.54 -22.67 -7.15
N TRP A 232 -9.20 -22.91 -5.88
CA TRP A 232 -10.16 -22.85 -4.79
C TRP A 232 -10.69 -21.43 -4.59
N TYR A 233 -9.84 -20.40 -4.72
CA TYR A 233 -10.27 -19.01 -4.60
C TYR A 233 -11.12 -18.53 -5.78
N ASP A 234 -10.79 -18.95 -7.01
CA ASP A 234 -11.61 -18.68 -8.20
C ASP A 234 -12.99 -19.34 -8.05
N TRP A 235 -13.04 -20.59 -7.56
CA TRP A 235 -14.29 -21.27 -7.23
C TRP A 235 -15.06 -20.55 -6.11
N LEU A 236 -14.37 -20.07 -5.06
CA LEU A 236 -15.00 -19.32 -3.97
C LEU A 236 -15.63 -18.02 -4.46
N LEU A 237 -14.96 -17.31 -5.37
CA LEU A 237 -15.48 -16.07 -5.99
C LEU A 237 -16.67 -16.33 -6.92
N GLU A 238 -16.72 -17.49 -7.59
CA GLU A 238 -17.88 -17.90 -8.39
C GLU A 238 -19.08 -18.24 -7.51
N GLN A 239 -18.88 -18.89 -6.37
CA GLN A 239 -19.95 -19.27 -5.42
C GLN A 239 -20.44 -18.08 -4.58
N HIS A 240 -19.54 -17.16 -4.23
CA HIS A 240 -19.82 -15.97 -3.45
C HIS A 240 -19.30 -14.74 -4.21
N PRO A 241 -20.01 -14.29 -5.25
CA PRO A 241 -19.72 -12.99 -5.84
C PRO A 241 -19.74 -11.95 -4.71
N PRO A 242 -18.84 -10.95 -4.70
CA PRO A 242 -18.74 -9.96 -3.62
C PRO A 242 -19.95 -9.01 -3.61
N THR A 243 -21.11 -9.54 -3.25
CA THR A 243 -22.28 -8.81 -2.78
C THR A 243 -22.11 -8.57 -1.28
N SER A 244 -22.16 -7.29 -0.90
CA SER A 244 -22.14 -6.71 0.45
C SER A 244 -20.85 -6.84 1.28
N TYR A 245 -19.89 -5.94 1.03
CA TYR A 245 -19.00 -5.39 2.08
C TYR A 245 -19.53 -4.06 2.63
N HIS A 246 -20.84 -3.98 2.84
CA HIS A 246 -21.51 -2.94 3.61
C HIS A 246 -22.56 -3.58 4.51
N GLN A 247 -22.14 -3.94 5.72
CA GLN A 247 -22.90 -3.81 6.97
C GLN A 247 -21.88 -3.85 8.12
N VAL A 248 -21.18 -2.73 8.34
CA VAL A 248 -21.00 -1.97 9.61
C VAL A 248 -20.29 -0.67 9.23
#